data_AF-A0A966K3A7-F1
#
_entry.id   AF-A0A966K3A7-F1
#
_cell.length_a   1.000
_cell.length_b   1.000
_cell.length_c   1.000
_cell.angle_alpha   90.00
_cell.angle_beta   90.00
_cell.angle_gamma   90.00
#
_symmetry.space_group_name_H-M   'P 1'
#
loop_
_entity.id
_entity.type
_entity.pdbx_description
1 polymer ?
#
loop_
_entity_poly.entity_id
_entity_poly.type
_entity_poly.pdbx_seq_one_letter_code
_entity_poly.pdbx_strand_id
1 'polypeptide(L)'
;MTQLKDGLNGTRADDMQVSGNHYKEMPVQPWAVMEAVLTREEFVGFLKGNVIKYSMRAGRKEGSDDAGKAKHYLMKLNEIQAK
;
A
#
# COMPACT_ATOMS: atom_id res chain seq x y z
N MET A 1 12.77 19.13 -11.56
CA MET A 1 12.53 18.84 -10.13
C MET A 1 11.05 18.68 -9.93
N THR A 2 10.54 17.45 -9.98
CA THR A 2 9.12 17.19 -9.79
C THR A 2 8.87 17.08 -8.29
N GLN A 3 8.53 18.21 -7.65
CA GLN A 3 8.01 18.17 -6.28
C GLN A 3 6.51 17.84 -6.35
N LEU A 4 6.19 16.55 -6.43
CA LEU A 4 4.85 16.04 -6.22
C LEU A 4 4.73 15.64 -4.76
N LYS A 5 3.98 16.46 -4.02
CA LYS A 5 3.45 16.16 -2.70
C LYS A 5 2.41 15.04 -2.89
N ASP A 6 2.83 13.80 -2.67
CA ASP A 6 1.93 12.64 -2.74
C ASP A 6 0.85 12.76 -1.65
N GLY A 7 -0.41 12.77 -2.10
CA GLY A 7 -1.62 12.90 -1.26
C GLY A 7 -2.27 14.29 -1.29
N LEU A 8 -3.61 14.35 -1.28
CA LEU A 8 -4.43 15.59 -1.33
C LEU A 8 -4.03 16.68 -0.31
N ASN A 9 -3.32 16.30 0.77
CA ASN A 9 -2.73 17.20 1.78
C ASN A 9 -1.26 16.83 2.17
N GLY A 10 -0.54 16.04 1.36
CA GLY A 10 0.82 15.55 1.70
C GLY A 10 0.87 14.31 2.60
N THR A 11 -0.26 13.61 2.75
CA THR A 11 -0.35 12.32 3.46
C THR A 11 0.24 11.21 2.61
N ARG A 12 1.17 10.43 3.17
CA ARG A 12 1.79 9.26 2.51
C ARG A 12 1.00 7.99 2.78
N ALA A 13 1.23 6.97 1.97
CA ALA A 13 0.66 5.65 2.17
C ALA A 13 1.07 5.09 3.54
N ASP A 14 2.29 5.38 4.00
CA ASP A 14 2.77 4.93 5.32
C ASP A 14 2.03 5.61 6.49
N ASP A 15 1.39 6.76 6.27
CA ASP A 15 0.61 7.50 7.28
C ASP A 15 -0.84 6.99 7.40
N MET A 16 -1.28 6.18 6.45
CA MET A 16 -2.64 5.64 6.38
C MET A 16 -2.65 4.17 6.79
N GLN A 17 -3.75 3.72 7.41
CA GLN A 17 -4.03 2.31 7.60
C GLN A 17 -5.46 2.00 7.21
N VAL A 18 -5.64 0.87 6.53
CA VAL A 18 -6.97 0.35 6.20
C VAL A 18 -7.24 -0.95 6.97
N SER A 19 -8.28 -0.93 7.81
CA SER A 19 -8.82 -2.06 8.60
C SER A 19 -7.95 -2.52 9.79
N GLY A 20 -8.59 -2.72 10.96
CA GLY A 20 -7.99 -3.26 12.20
C GLY A 20 -6.94 -2.35 12.87
N ASN A 21 -6.31 -2.84 13.95
CA ASN A 21 -5.16 -2.21 14.64
C ASN A 21 -3.87 -3.05 14.58
N HIS A 22 -3.88 -4.20 13.90
CA HIS A 22 -2.89 -5.26 14.10
C HIS A 22 -1.44 -4.89 13.68
N TYR A 23 -1.27 -3.93 12.77
CA TYR A 23 0.06 -3.46 12.31
C TYR A 23 0.40 -2.04 12.77
N LYS A 24 -0.51 -1.38 13.50
CA LYS A 24 -0.37 0.04 13.90
C LYS A 24 0.66 0.25 15.02
N GLU A 25 0.85 -0.80 15.82
CA GLU A 25 1.80 -0.82 16.94
C GLU A 25 3.17 -1.35 16.53
N MET A 26 3.32 -1.80 15.28
CA MET A 26 4.61 -2.30 14.80
C MET A 26 5.53 -1.12 14.45
N PRO A 27 6.79 -1.12 14.93
CA PRO A 27 7.77 -0.08 14.58
C PRO A 27 8.06 0.01 13.08
N VAL A 28 7.82 -1.08 12.34
CA VAL A 28 8.08 -1.18 10.90
C VAL A 28 6.88 -1.85 10.22
N GLN A 29 6.36 -1.22 9.17
CA GLN A 29 5.30 -1.81 8.35
C GLN A 29 5.85 -2.97 7.51
N PRO A 30 5.09 -4.07 7.30
CA PRO A 30 5.56 -5.21 6.54
C PRO A 30 6.11 -4.86 5.15
N TRP A 31 5.48 -3.95 4.41
CA TRP A 31 5.98 -3.56 3.09
C TRP A 31 7.29 -2.76 3.13
N ALA A 32 7.67 -2.18 4.26
CA ALA A 32 8.94 -1.44 4.38
C ALA A 32 10.09 -2.44 4.45
N VAL A 33 9.87 -3.58 5.10
CA VAL A 33 10.78 -4.73 5.03
C VAL A 33 10.87 -5.23 3.58
N MET A 34 9.72 -5.40 2.91
CA MET A 34 9.71 -5.84 1.51
C MET A 34 10.46 -4.87 0.58
N GLU A 35 10.28 -3.55 0.73
CA GLU A 35 11.01 -2.52 -0.06
C GLU A 35 12.52 -2.59 0.18
N ALA A 36 12.96 -2.94 1.40
CA ALA A 36 14.38 -3.02 1.75
C ALA A 36 15.08 -4.28 1.22
N VAL A 37 14.36 -5.40 1.07
CA VAL A 37 14.96 -6.71 0.71
C VAL A 37 14.73 -7.13 -0.74
N LEU A 38 13.66 -6.64 -1.38
CA LEU A 38 13.34 -6.96 -2.76
C LEU A 38 14.01 -5.99 -3.73
N THR A 39 14.25 -6.44 -4.96
CA THR A 39 14.52 -5.52 -6.06
C THR A 39 13.32 -4.59 -6.30
N ARG A 40 13.56 -3.44 -6.93
CA ARG A 40 12.48 -2.50 -7.27
C ARG A 40 11.37 -3.17 -8.10
N GLU A 41 11.74 -4.04 -9.04
CA GLU A 41 10.80 -4.76 -9.90
C GLU A 41 9.94 -5.75 -9.12
N GLU A 42 10.54 -6.53 -8.24
CA GLU A 42 9.84 -7.45 -7.36
C GLU A 42 8.91 -6.71 -6.39
N PHE A 43 9.36 -5.59 -5.81
CA PHE A 43 8.52 -4.80 -4.92
C PHE A 43 7.32 -4.18 -5.65
N VAL A 44 7.53 -3.65 -6.86
CA VAL A 44 6.43 -3.19 -7.73
C VAL A 44 5.48 -4.35 -8.06
N GLY A 45 6.01 -5.53 -8.35
CA GLY A 45 5.21 -6.74 -8.58
C GLY A 45 4.36 -7.12 -7.37
N PHE A 46 4.95 -7.07 -6.16
CA PHE A 46 4.25 -7.30 -4.90
C PHE A 46 3.10 -6.31 -4.69
N LEU A 47 3.33 -5.00 -4.94
CA LEU A 47 2.28 -3.98 -4.79
C LEU A 47 1.14 -4.23 -5.79
N LYS A 48 1.45 -4.47 -7.08
CA LYS A 48 0.46 -4.80 -8.12
C LYS A 48 -0.34 -6.07 -7.77
N GLY A 49 0.34 -7.12 -7.33
CA GLY A 49 -0.29 -8.36 -6.91
C GLY A 49 -1.27 -8.16 -5.76
N ASN A 50 -0.94 -7.30 -4.79
CA ASN A 50 -1.87 -6.94 -3.72
C ASN A 50 -3.07 -6.14 -4.23
N VAL A 51 -2.87 -5.16 -5.11
CA VAL A 51 -3.99 -4.41 -5.74
C VAL A 51 -4.97 -5.38 -6.42
N ILE A 52 -4.46 -6.33 -7.21
CA ILE A 52 -5.27 -7.34 -7.90
C ILE A 52 -6.00 -8.23 -6.89
N LYS A 53 -5.27 -8.82 -5.93
CA LYS A 53 -5.81 -9.71 -4.90
C LYS A 53 -6.96 -9.06 -4.13
N TYR A 54 -6.77 -7.83 -3.66
CA TYR A 54 -7.77 -7.12 -2.86
C TYR A 54 -8.96 -6.68 -3.72
N SER A 55 -8.72 -6.23 -4.96
CA SER A 55 -9.80 -5.94 -5.92
C SER A 55 -10.66 -7.18 -6.20
N MET A 56 -10.06 -8.34 -6.39
CA MET A 56 -10.79 -9.60 -6.64
C MET A 56 -11.61 -10.08 -5.43
N ARG A 57 -11.14 -9.79 -4.21
CA ARG A 57 -11.79 -10.23 -2.96
C ARG A 57 -12.83 -9.25 -2.43
N ALA A 58 -12.83 -8.01 -2.91
CA ALA A 58 -13.81 -7.00 -2.53
C ALA A 58 -15.26 -7.52 -2.71
N GLY A 59 -16.07 -7.39 -1.66
CA GLY A 59 -17.44 -7.89 -1.62
C GLY A 59 -17.59 -9.42 -1.46
N ARG A 60 -16.48 -10.18 -1.41
CA ARG A 60 -16.49 -11.65 -1.25
C ARG A 60 -16.04 -12.13 0.12
N LYS A 61 -15.53 -11.25 0.97
CA LYS A 61 -15.10 -11.55 2.34
C LYS A 61 -15.80 -10.61 3.32
N GLU A 62 -16.70 -11.17 4.12
CA GLU A 62 -17.37 -10.42 5.18
C GLU A 62 -16.37 -9.87 6.20
N GLY A 63 -16.65 -8.67 6.71
CA GLY A 63 -15.81 -8.00 7.71
C GLY A 63 -14.44 -7.50 7.21
N SER A 64 -14.18 -7.50 5.89
CA SER A 64 -12.93 -7.00 5.32
C SER A 64 -13.16 -5.80 4.40
N ASP A 65 -12.47 -4.68 4.69
CA ASP A 65 -12.38 -3.54 3.75
C ASP A 65 -11.29 -3.80 2.70
N ASP A 66 -11.56 -4.74 1.78
CA ASP A 66 -10.61 -5.06 0.71
C ASP A 66 -10.53 -3.95 -0.37
N ALA A 67 -11.62 -3.20 -0.59
CA ALA A 67 -11.59 -2.07 -1.53
C ALA A 67 -10.63 -0.95 -1.04
N GLY A 68 -10.71 -0.60 0.26
CA GLY A 68 -9.76 0.33 0.86
C GLY A 68 -8.33 -0.20 0.82
N LYS A 69 -8.10 -1.50 1.08
CA LYS A 69 -6.77 -2.11 0.97
C LYS A 69 -6.21 -2.01 -0.45
N ALA A 70 -7.01 -2.30 -1.47
CA ALA A 70 -6.60 -2.14 -2.86
C ALA A 70 -6.17 -0.69 -3.15
N LYS A 71 -6.97 0.29 -2.72
CA LYS A 71 -6.65 1.72 -2.87
C LYS A 71 -5.34 2.10 -2.16
N HIS A 72 -5.10 1.56 -0.97
CA HIS A 72 -3.90 1.83 -0.17
C HIS A 72 -2.63 1.30 -0.83
N TYR A 73 -2.66 0.07 -1.35
CA TYR A 73 -1.55 -0.48 -2.13
C TYR A 73 -1.30 0.28 -3.44
N LEU A 74 -2.37 0.76 -4.09
CA LEU A 74 -2.25 1.58 -5.30
C LEU A 74 -1.58 2.94 -5.00
N MET A 75 -1.91 3.56 -3.86
CA MET A 75 -1.26 4.78 -3.40
C MET A 75 0.25 4.58 -3.22
N LYS A 76 0.66 3.51 -2.51
CA LYS A 76 2.09 3.18 -2.34
C LYS A 76 2.78 2.91 -3.68
N LEU A 77 2.11 2.20 -4.60
CA LEU A 77 2.65 1.94 -5.94
C LEU A 77 2.96 3.25 -6.68
N ASN A 78 2.06 4.23 -6.63
CA ASN A 78 2.27 5.54 -7.26
C ASN A 78 3.49 6.27 -6.66
N GLU A 79 3.63 6.28 -5.33
CA GLU A 79 4.81 6.86 -4.66
C GLU A 79 6.12 6.23 -5.14
N ILE A 80 6.14 4.89 -5.27
CA ILE A 80 7.34 4.17 -5.73
C ILE A 80 7.63 4.44 -7.20
N GLN A 81 6.61 4.66 -8.04
CA GLN A 81 6.81 4.99 -9.45
C GLN A 81 7.21 6.45 -9.67
N ALA A 82 6.88 7.36 -8.75
CA ALA A 82 7.27 8.76 -8.80
C ALA A 82 8.73 9.02 -8.37
N LYS A 83 9.37 8.07 -7.68
CA LYS A 83 10.81 8.07 -7.31
C LYS A 83 11.72 7.79 -8.51
#